data_AF-A0A2S2QMC5-F1
#
_entry.id   AF-A0A2S2QMC5-F1
#
_cell.length_a   1.000
_cell.length_b   1.000
_cell.length_c   1.000
_cell.angle_alpha   90.00
_cell.angle_beta   90.00
_cell.angle_gamma   90.00
#
_symmetry.space_group_name_H-M   'P 1'
#
loop_
_entity.id
_entity.type
_entity.pdbx_description
1 polymer ?
#
loop_
_entity_poly.entity_id
_entity_poly.type
_entity_poly.pdbx_seq_one_letter_code
_entity_poly.pdbx_strand_id
1 'polypeptide(L)'
;ITGDETWVYGYDVETKVQSSQWVGKFSPRPKKARQVRSNVKVMLTVFFDNLGVIHHEFLPAGQTVNRWYYLEVLKRLREKVRRKRPEVWKKNSWFLHHDNAPAHTSLLIRDFCVKNHMTVLPHPPYSPDLAPADFFLFPKLKYPLKGQRFSTIDEIKENSLTELRAIPETAFQDCFQQWKRRWQKCINQEGEYFEGDKSQ
;
A
#
# COMPACT_ATOMS: atom_id res chain seq x y z
N ILE A 1 -7.10 -1.48 -10.91
CA ILE A 1 -5.72 -1.69 -10.43
C ILE A 1 -5.37 -0.48 -9.58
N THR A 2 -4.88 -0.70 -8.37
CA THR A 2 -4.50 0.37 -7.45
C THR A 2 -3.07 0.14 -6.99
N GLY A 3 -2.35 1.21 -6.69
CA GLY A 3 -1.02 1.10 -6.13
C GLY A 3 -0.57 2.38 -5.44
N ASP A 4 0.47 2.23 -4.64
CA ASP A 4 1.06 3.30 -3.83
C ASP A 4 2.45 2.89 -3.35
N GLU A 5 3.16 3.81 -2.70
CA GLU A 5 4.49 3.63 -2.14
C GLU A 5 4.52 3.60 -0.62
N THR A 6 5.35 2.71 -0.07
CA THR A 6 5.58 2.66 1.37
C THR A 6 7.05 2.50 1.71
N TRP A 7 7.48 3.12 2.82
CA TRP A 7 8.71 2.74 3.50
C TRP A 7 8.54 1.40 4.23
N VAL A 8 9.53 0.52 4.06
CA VAL A 8 9.75 -0.66 4.91
C VAL A 8 11.09 -0.49 5.61
N TYR A 9 11.12 -0.74 6.92
CA TYR A 9 12.25 -0.43 7.78
C TYR A 9 12.98 -1.71 8.21
N GLY A 10 14.29 -1.60 8.44
CA GLY A 10 15.08 -2.65 9.08
C GLY A 10 14.65 -2.90 10.53
N TYR A 11 13.98 -1.93 11.15
CA TYR A 11 13.23 -2.15 12.37
C TYR A 11 12.08 -1.15 12.42
N ASP A 12 10.84 -1.65 12.55
CA ASP A 12 9.66 -0.85 12.87
C ASP A 12 9.13 -1.29 14.24
N VAL A 13 8.66 -0.32 15.02
CA VAL A 13 8.23 -0.55 16.40
C VAL A 13 6.94 -1.37 16.39
N GLU A 14 6.85 -2.32 17.31
CA GLU A 14 5.62 -3.09 17.56
C GLU A 14 4.42 -2.15 17.75
N THR A 15 3.27 -2.56 17.24
CA THR A 15 2.02 -1.86 17.57
C THR A 15 1.71 -1.95 19.07
N LYS A 16 0.84 -1.05 19.56
CA LYS A 16 0.33 -1.14 20.95
C LYS A 16 -0.30 -2.51 21.22
N VAL A 17 -1.01 -3.06 20.24
CA VAL A 17 -1.64 -4.39 20.33
C VAL A 17 -0.56 -5.48 20.43
N GLN A 18 0.44 -5.48 19.54
CA GLN A 18 1.54 -6.47 19.56
C GLN A 18 2.36 -6.43 20.86
N SER A 19 2.50 -5.26 21.46
CA SER A 19 3.29 -5.06 22.68
C SER A 19 2.46 -5.16 23.98
N SER A 20 1.18 -5.54 23.88
CA SER A 20 0.30 -5.66 25.04
C SER A 20 0.69 -6.85 25.91
N GLN A 21 0.70 -6.64 27.23
CA GLN A 21 1.05 -7.66 28.22
C GLN A 21 -0.05 -7.78 29.25
N TRP A 22 -0.41 -9.03 29.59
CA TRP A 22 -1.29 -9.32 30.71
C TRP A 22 -0.53 -9.13 32.01
N VAL A 23 -1.07 -8.30 32.89
CA VAL A 23 -0.44 -7.95 34.17
C VAL A 23 -1.46 -8.13 35.28
N GLY A 24 -1.02 -8.62 36.44
CA GLY A 24 -1.89 -8.80 37.60
C GLY A 24 -2.41 -7.46 38.13
N LYS A 25 -3.61 -7.46 38.74
CA LYS A 25 -4.31 -6.24 39.21
C LYS A 25 -3.44 -5.27 40.04
N PHE A 26 -2.49 -5.80 40.80
CA PHE A 26 -1.60 -5.04 41.69
C PHE A 26 -0.14 -4.99 41.23
N SER A 27 0.15 -5.52 40.04
CA SER A 27 1.51 -5.52 39.51
C SER A 27 1.89 -4.13 38.97
N PRO A 28 3.17 -3.74 39.09
CA PRO A 28 3.63 -2.48 38.52
C PRO A 28 3.49 -2.50 37.00
N ARG A 29 3.18 -1.34 36.42
CA ARG A 29 3.11 -1.20 34.96
C ARG A 29 4.47 -1.56 34.34
N PRO A 30 4.51 -2.46 33.33
CA PRO A 30 5.74 -2.78 32.62
C PRO A 30 6.36 -1.51 32.06
N LYS A 31 7.63 -1.28 32.39
CA LYS A 31 8.42 -0.18 31.81
C LYS A 31 9.06 -0.71 30.54
N LYS A 32 8.75 -0.10 29.40
CA LYS A 32 9.37 -0.42 28.11
C LYS A 32 10.28 0.75 27.72
N ALA A 33 11.52 0.45 27.34
CA ALA A 33 12.41 1.44 26.77
C ALA A 33 11.81 1.98 25.46
N ARG A 34 11.93 3.29 25.23
CA ARG A 34 11.47 3.92 23.99
C ARG A 34 12.28 3.35 22.84
N GLN A 35 11.61 2.66 21.92
CA GLN A 35 12.19 2.16 20.69
C GLN A 35 11.90 3.14 19.55
N VAL A 36 12.86 3.31 18.66
CA VAL A 36 12.74 4.16 17.46
C VAL A 36 12.92 3.32 16.21
N ARG A 37 12.32 3.76 15.11
CA ARG A 37 12.51 3.10 13.81
C ARG A 37 13.97 3.16 13.37
N SER A 38 14.41 2.13 12.65
CA SER A 38 15.74 2.11 12.04
C SER A 38 15.87 3.19 10.96
N ASN A 39 17.08 3.71 10.79
CA ASN A 39 17.42 4.55 9.64
C ASN A 39 17.62 3.72 8.36
N VAL A 40 17.86 2.41 8.49
CA VAL A 40 17.90 1.47 7.37
C VAL A 40 16.46 1.24 6.92
N LYS A 41 16.15 1.66 5.69
CA LYS A 41 14.82 1.54 5.10
C LYS A 41 14.91 1.49 3.58
N VAL A 42 13.91 0.88 2.96
CA VAL A 42 13.75 0.84 1.50
C VAL A 42 12.32 1.23 1.16
N MET A 43 12.14 1.97 0.06
CA MET A 43 10.82 2.33 -0.44
C MET A 43 10.36 1.26 -1.41
N LEU A 44 9.14 0.80 -1.23
CA LEU A 44 8.50 -0.24 -2.01
C LEU A 44 7.28 0.36 -2.71
N THR A 45 7.25 0.28 -4.04
CA THR A 45 6.07 0.59 -4.85
C THR A 45 5.34 -0.70 -5.15
N VAL A 46 4.02 -0.76 -4.93
CA VAL A 46 3.21 -1.96 -5.21
C VAL A 46 1.92 -1.60 -5.93
N PHE A 47 1.59 -2.36 -6.98
CA PHE A 47 0.31 -2.32 -7.67
C PHE A 47 -0.37 -3.68 -7.62
N PHE A 48 -1.67 -3.68 -7.36
CA PHE A 48 -2.48 -4.88 -7.23
C PHE A 48 -3.91 -4.69 -7.76
N ASP A 49 -4.59 -5.81 -7.99
CA ASP A 49 -6.02 -5.88 -8.22
C ASP A 49 -6.69 -6.85 -7.24
N ASN A 50 -7.96 -7.17 -7.48
CA ASN A 50 -8.71 -8.12 -6.66
C ASN A 50 -8.18 -9.55 -6.75
N LEU A 51 -7.29 -9.85 -7.70
CA LEU A 51 -6.63 -11.16 -7.84
C LEU A 51 -5.20 -11.16 -7.26
N GLY A 52 -4.75 -10.05 -6.65
CA GLY A 52 -3.46 -9.94 -5.99
C GLY A 52 -2.43 -9.05 -6.69
N VAL A 53 -1.16 -9.20 -6.30
CA VAL A 53 -0.07 -8.30 -6.71
C VAL A 53 0.28 -8.45 -8.20
N ILE A 54 0.14 -7.36 -8.93
CA ILE A 54 0.48 -7.27 -10.36
C ILE A 54 1.95 -6.89 -10.54
N HIS A 55 2.38 -5.84 -9.86
CA HIS A 55 3.73 -5.31 -9.97
C HIS A 55 4.20 -4.82 -8.60
N HIS A 56 5.47 -5.02 -8.32
CA HIS A 56 6.15 -4.39 -7.22
C HIS A 56 7.58 -4.09 -7.65
N GLU A 57 8.18 -3.05 -7.11
CA GLU A 57 9.60 -2.80 -7.21
C GLU A 57 10.09 -1.95 -6.04
N PHE A 58 11.36 -2.11 -5.71
CA PHE A 58 12.02 -1.32 -4.68
C PHE A 58 12.73 -0.14 -5.33
N LEU A 59 12.56 1.05 -4.76
CA LEU A 59 13.29 2.22 -5.17
C LEU A 59 14.79 1.99 -4.94
N PRO A 60 15.67 2.25 -5.93
CA PRO A 60 17.10 2.14 -5.74
C PRO A 60 17.61 3.05 -4.63
N ALA A 61 18.69 2.62 -3.95
CA ALA A 61 19.28 3.38 -2.87
C ALA A 61 19.69 4.80 -3.33
N GLY A 62 19.43 5.80 -2.50
CA GLY A 62 19.77 7.20 -2.78
C GLY A 62 18.82 7.93 -3.74
N GLN A 63 17.76 7.29 -4.23
CA GLN A 63 16.77 7.93 -5.09
C GLN A 63 15.51 8.37 -4.31
N THR A 64 14.71 9.22 -4.95
CA THR A 64 13.38 9.63 -4.49
C THR A 64 12.35 9.29 -5.56
N VAL A 65 11.09 9.07 -5.16
CA VAL A 65 9.98 8.90 -6.12
C VAL A 65 9.71 10.25 -6.78
N ASN A 66 10.31 10.42 -7.96
CA ASN A 66 10.06 11.55 -8.82
C ASN A 66 9.25 11.10 -10.04
N ARG A 67 8.80 12.07 -10.85
CA ARG A 67 7.99 11.79 -12.05
C ARG A 67 8.67 10.86 -13.07
N TRP A 68 9.99 10.89 -13.19
CA TRP A 68 10.73 10.06 -14.15
C TRP A 68 10.79 8.62 -13.69
N TYR A 69 11.09 8.41 -12.40
CA TYR A 69 11.00 7.10 -11.77
C TYR A 69 9.59 6.52 -11.91
N TYR A 70 8.56 7.29 -11.55
CA TYR A 70 7.18 6.84 -11.60
C TYR A 70 6.72 6.52 -13.03
N LEU A 71 7.17 7.27 -14.03
CA LEU A 71 6.90 6.96 -15.44
C LEU A 71 7.43 5.56 -15.83
N GLU A 72 8.65 5.25 -15.41
CA GLU A 72 9.27 3.95 -15.67
C GLU A 72 8.54 2.81 -14.94
N VAL A 73 8.07 3.05 -13.70
CA VAL A 73 7.19 2.12 -12.97
C VAL A 73 5.92 1.86 -13.79
N LEU A 74 5.24 2.91 -14.29
CA LEU A 74 4.00 2.75 -15.05
C LEU A 74 4.21 2.00 -16.38
N LYS A 75 5.34 2.20 -17.07
CA LYS A 75 5.70 1.41 -18.25
C LYS A 75 5.80 -0.08 -17.92
N ARG A 76 6.50 -0.42 -16.83
CA ARG A 76 6.64 -1.81 -16.36
C ARG A 76 5.31 -2.38 -15.88
N LEU A 77 4.50 -1.59 -15.16
CA LEU A 77 3.17 -1.96 -14.72
C LEU A 77 2.31 -2.39 -15.92
N ARG A 78 2.22 -1.57 -16.97
CA ARG A 78 1.42 -1.90 -18.17
C ARG A 78 1.81 -3.24 -18.77
N GLU A 79 3.12 -3.49 -18.90
CA GLU A 79 3.61 -4.76 -19.43
C GLU A 79 3.25 -5.94 -18.50
N LYS A 80 3.30 -5.74 -17.18
CA LYS A 80 2.85 -6.74 -16.21
C LYS A 80 1.34 -6.98 -16.29
N VAL A 81 0.51 -5.94 -16.47
CA VAL A 81 -0.94 -6.08 -16.69
C VAL A 81 -1.20 -6.89 -17.95
N ARG A 82 -0.55 -6.55 -19.07
CA ARG A 82 -0.67 -7.28 -20.33
C ARG A 82 -0.40 -8.77 -20.18
N ARG A 83 0.65 -9.14 -19.43
CA ARG A 83 1.05 -10.54 -19.22
C ARG A 83 0.18 -11.27 -18.18
N LYS A 84 -0.08 -10.64 -17.03
CA LYS A 84 -0.76 -11.28 -15.89
C LYS A 84 -2.28 -11.24 -15.97
N ARG A 85 -2.84 -10.31 -16.76
CA ARG A 85 -4.27 -10.07 -16.93
C ARG A 85 -4.61 -9.85 -18.42
N PRO A 86 -4.38 -10.84 -19.30
CA PRO A 86 -4.52 -10.66 -20.74
C PRO A 86 -5.95 -10.27 -21.16
N GLU A 87 -6.97 -10.80 -20.47
CA GLU A 87 -8.37 -10.54 -20.82
C GLU A 87 -8.80 -9.10 -20.53
N VAL A 88 -8.40 -8.52 -19.37
CA VAL A 88 -8.71 -7.12 -19.06
C VAL A 88 -7.88 -6.16 -19.92
N TRP A 89 -6.66 -6.58 -20.32
CA TRP A 89 -5.80 -5.84 -21.24
C TRP A 89 -6.41 -5.76 -22.64
N LYS A 90 -6.79 -6.89 -23.23
CA LYS A 90 -7.42 -6.95 -24.57
C LYS A 90 -8.67 -6.08 -24.65
N LYS A 91 -9.49 -6.09 -23.60
CA LYS A 91 -10.73 -5.30 -23.51
C LYS A 91 -10.50 -3.84 -23.10
N ASN A 92 -9.28 -3.47 -22.74
CA ASN A 92 -8.94 -2.20 -22.08
C ASN A 92 -9.91 -1.80 -20.95
N SER A 93 -10.30 -2.77 -20.12
CA SER A 93 -11.39 -2.65 -19.14
C SER A 93 -10.88 -2.41 -17.70
N TRP A 94 -9.66 -1.92 -17.56
CA TRP A 94 -9.03 -1.68 -16.27
C TRP A 94 -8.80 -0.19 -16.05
N PHE A 95 -8.93 0.21 -14.78
CA PHE A 95 -8.66 1.57 -14.33
C PHE A 95 -7.41 1.59 -13.45
N LEU A 96 -6.66 2.69 -13.50
CA LEU A 96 -5.56 2.98 -12.60
C LEU A 96 -6.06 3.84 -11.44
N HIS A 97 -5.75 3.47 -10.20
CA HIS A 97 -5.94 4.30 -9.02
C HIS A 97 -4.59 4.48 -8.31
N HIS A 98 -4.28 5.72 -7.96
CA HIS A 98 -3.11 6.16 -7.21
C HIS A 98 -3.45 7.51 -6.56
N ASP A 99 -2.70 7.90 -5.54
CA ASP A 99 -2.94 9.15 -4.83
C ASP A 99 -2.55 10.40 -5.67
N ASN A 100 -2.74 11.58 -5.08
CA ASN A 100 -2.45 12.85 -5.74
C ASN A 100 -1.01 13.35 -5.53
N ALA A 101 -0.05 12.48 -5.23
CA ALA A 101 1.34 12.90 -5.02
C ALA A 101 1.87 13.73 -6.22
N PRO A 102 2.77 14.71 -6.02
CA PRO A 102 3.24 15.57 -7.12
C PRO A 102 3.87 14.83 -8.29
N ALA A 103 4.50 13.67 -8.05
CA ALA A 103 5.02 12.82 -9.11
C ALA A 103 3.89 12.26 -9.99
N HIS A 104 2.79 11.82 -9.35
CA HIS A 104 1.63 11.16 -9.94
C HIS A 104 0.77 12.11 -10.78
N THR A 105 0.64 13.36 -10.32
CA THR A 105 -0.18 14.40 -10.97
C THR A 105 0.57 15.22 -12.01
N SER A 106 1.88 14.97 -12.18
CA SER A 106 2.70 15.71 -13.14
C SER A 106 2.19 15.56 -14.58
N LEU A 107 2.38 16.60 -15.39
CA LEU A 107 1.98 16.60 -16.81
C LEU A 107 2.55 15.40 -17.58
N LEU A 108 3.79 15.02 -17.28
CA LEU A 108 4.44 13.85 -17.88
C LEU A 108 3.64 12.55 -17.66
N ILE A 109 3.15 12.34 -16.44
CA ILE A 109 2.39 11.13 -16.08
C ILE A 109 0.99 11.19 -16.68
N ARG A 110 0.33 12.35 -16.61
CA ARG A 110 -0.99 12.56 -17.22
C ARG A 110 -0.96 12.31 -18.73
N ASP A 111 0.02 12.89 -19.43
CA ASP A 111 0.22 12.68 -20.86
C ASP A 111 0.50 11.22 -21.19
N PHE A 112 1.31 10.55 -20.38
CA PHE A 112 1.57 9.13 -20.55
C PHE A 112 0.29 8.30 -20.40
N CYS A 113 -0.53 8.56 -19.38
CA CYS A 113 -1.80 7.84 -19.18
C CYS A 113 -2.76 8.06 -20.36
N VAL A 114 -2.92 9.31 -20.83
CA VAL A 114 -3.78 9.64 -21.98
C VAL A 114 -3.30 8.96 -23.26
N LYS A 115 -2.00 9.10 -23.60
CA LYS A 115 -1.40 8.48 -24.81
C LYS A 115 -1.53 6.97 -24.84
N ASN A 116 -1.68 6.34 -23.68
CA ASN A 116 -1.72 4.90 -23.53
C ASN A 116 -3.11 4.36 -23.16
N HIS A 117 -4.15 5.18 -23.28
CA HIS A 117 -5.54 4.86 -22.98
C HIS A 117 -5.75 4.27 -21.57
N MET A 118 -4.98 4.78 -20.60
CA MET A 118 -5.10 4.41 -19.20
C MET A 118 -6.04 5.38 -18.51
N THR A 119 -7.24 4.91 -18.16
CA THR A 119 -8.20 5.70 -17.39
C THR A 119 -7.78 5.74 -15.93
N VAL A 120 -7.49 6.94 -15.42
CA VAL A 120 -7.13 7.18 -14.03
C VAL A 120 -8.39 7.52 -13.23
N LEU A 121 -8.63 6.81 -12.13
CA LEU A 121 -9.70 7.12 -11.20
C LEU A 121 -9.33 8.36 -10.38
N PRO A 122 -10.26 9.31 -10.18
CA PRO A 122 -10.03 10.44 -9.31
C PRO A 122 -9.85 9.95 -7.87
N HIS A 123 -8.90 10.57 -7.16
CA HIS A 123 -8.68 10.36 -5.74
C HIS A 123 -8.88 11.70 -5.01
N PRO A 124 -9.69 11.77 -3.94
CA PRO A 124 -9.79 12.98 -3.13
C PRO A 124 -8.51 13.22 -2.32
N PRO A 125 -8.06 14.47 -2.11
CA PRO A 125 -6.93 14.77 -1.24
C PRO A 125 -7.12 14.21 0.17
N TYR A 126 -6.01 13.85 0.84
CA TYR A 126 -5.97 13.42 2.24
C TYR A 126 -6.93 12.25 2.60
N SER A 127 -7.22 11.35 1.67
CA SER A 127 -8.21 10.28 1.87
C SER A 127 -7.59 8.86 1.89
N PRO A 128 -6.67 8.57 2.82
CA PRO A 128 -6.06 7.23 2.92
C PRO A 128 -7.08 6.14 3.26
N ASP A 129 -8.18 6.50 3.92
CA ASP A 129 -9.32 5.61 4.20
C ASP A 129 -10.04 5.15 2.92
N LEU A 130 -9.84 5.86 1.80
CA LEU A 130 -10.30 5.52 0.47
C LEU A 130 -9.21 4.94 -0.44
N ALA A 131 -7.99 4.70 0.08
CA ALA A 131 -6.89 4.11 -0.65
C ALA A 131 -6.65 2.65 -0.21
N PRO A 132 -6.87 1.65 -1.07
CA PRO A 132 -6.66 0.24 -0.73
C PRO A 132 -5.24 -0.11 -0.27
N ALA A 133 -4.24 0.64 -0.74
CA ALA A 133 -2.88 0.44 -0.29
C ALA A 133 -2.73 0.77 1.22
N ASP A 134 -3.30 1.89 1.65
CA ASP A 134 -3.22 2.39 3.01
C ASP A 134 -4.09 1.61 4.00
N PHE A 135 -5.37 1.40 3.70
CA PHE A 135 -6.27 0.76 4.68
C PHE A 135 -6.14 -0.77 4.72
N PHE A 136 -5.54 -1.40 3.70
CA PHE A 136 -5.48 -2.87 3.58
C PHE A 136 -4.07 -3.40 3.36
N LEU A 137 -3.40 -3.03 2.26
CA LEU A 137 -2.18 -3.72 1.84
C LEU A 137 -1.02 -3.48 2.81
N PHE A 138 -0.74 -2.21 3.13
CA PHE A 138 0.37 -1.85 3.99
C PHE A 138 0.19 -2.31 5.45
N PRO A 139 -1.00 -2.27 6.05
CA PRO A 139 -1.25 -2.92 7.33
C PRO A 139 -0.92 -4.42 7.29
N LYS A 140 -1.41 -5.16 6.28
CA LYS A 140 -1.13 -6.59 6.13
C LYS A 140 0.34 -6.90 5.90
N LEU A 141 1.03 -6.09 5.10
CA LEU A 141 2.48 -6.21 4.86
C LEU A 141 3.30 -5.92 6.12
N LYS A 142 3.00 -4.82 6.82
CA LYS A 142 3.88 -4.32 7.90
C LYS A 142 3.62 -4.99 9.23
N TYR A 143 2.40 -5.46 9.50
CA TYR A 143 2.07 -6.10 10.77
C TYR A 143 3.04 -7.25 11.14
N PRO A 144 3.29 -8.25 10.26
CA PRO A 144 4.23 -9.34 10.56
C PRO A 144 5.68 -8.86 10.68
N LEU A 145 6.08 -7.80 9.96
CA LEU A 145 7.44 -7.26 9.98
C LEU A 145 7.75 -6.43 11.23
N LYS A 146 6.73 -5.88 11.90
CA LYS A 146 6.92 -5.06 13.11
C LYS A 146 7.47 -5.88 14.27
N GLY A 147 8.39 -5.28 15.02
CA GLY A 147 9.11 -5.95 16.11
C GLY A 147 10.30 -6.78 15.66
N GLN A 148 10.38 -7.17 14.38
CA GLN A 148 11.51 -7.88 13.81
C GLN A 148 12.64 -6.91 13.44
N ARG A 149 13.89 -7.40 13.48
CA ARG A 149 15.08 -6.65 13.08
C ARG A 149 15.71 -7.29 11.86
N PHE A 150 15.96 -6.46 10.85
CA PHE A 150 16.67 -6.78 9.63
C PHE A 150 17.90 -5.88 9.54
N SER A 151 19.06 -6.48 9.37
CA SER A 151 20.35 -5.80 9.38
C SER A 151 20.71 -5.22 8.02
N THR A 152 20.17 -5.81 6.95
CA THR A 152 20.50 -5.45 5.57
C THR A 152 19.28 -5.04 4.77
N ILE A 153 19.48 -4.25 3.71
CA ILE A 153 18.40 -3.88 2.78
C ILE A 153 17.83 -5.13 2.10
N ASP A 154 18.65 -6.13 1.80
CA ASP A 154 18.20 -7.33 1.11
C ASP A 154 17.33 -8.22 2.00
N GLU A 155 17.62 -8.34 3.29
CA GLU A 155 16.71 -8.95 4.26
C GLU A 155 15.35 -8.24 4.29
N ILE A 156 15.33 -6.90 4.29
CA ILE A 156 14.08 -6.14 4.28
C ILE A 156 13.29 -6.47 3.01
N LYS A 157 13.95 -6.49 1.85
CA LYS A 157 13.29 -6.81 0.58
C LYS A 157 12.75 -8.22 0.58
N GLU A 158 13.54 -9.21 0.95
CA GLU A 158 13.14 -10.63 0.95
C GLU A 158 11.95 -10.90 1.86
N ASN A 159 11.99 -10.40 3.09
CA ASN A 159 10.89 -10.55 4.04
C ASN A 159 9.64 -9.81 3.56
N SER A 160 9.77 -8.59 3.02
CA SER A 160 8.64 -7.86 2.44
C SER A 160 7.98 -8.63 1.28
N LEU A 161 8.78 -9.25 0.41
CA LEU A 161 8.25 -10.04 -0.71
C LEU A 161 7.62 -11.34 -0.23
N THR A 162 8.14 -11.95 0.82
CA THR A 162 7.56 -13.14 1.46
C THR A 162 6.18 -12.83 2.00
N GLU A 163 6.04 -11.75 2.78
CA GLU A 163 4.75 -11.32 3.33
C GLU A 163 3.77 -10.91 2.23
N LEU A 164 4.21 -10.19 1.19
CA LEU A 164 3.36 -9.86 0.04
C LEU A 164 2.81 -11.11 -0.67
N ARG A 165 3.61 -12.16 -0.81
CA ARG A 165 3.21 -13.42 -1.46
C ARG A 165 2.29 -14.26 -0.58
N ALA A 166 2.39 -14.11 0.73
CA ALA A 166 1.56 -14.83 1.70
C ALA A 166 0.11 -14.32 1.76
N ILE A 167 -0.18 -13.11 1.23
CA ILE A 167 -1.54 -12.57 1.21
C ILE A 167 -2.41 -13.39 0.24
N PRO A 168 -3.49 -14.05 0.71
CA PRO A 168 -4.33 -14.87 -0.15
C PRO A 168 -5.19 -14.00 -1.08
N GLU A 169 -5.57 -14.56 -2.24
CA GLU A 169 -6.43 -13.89 -3.21
C GLU A 169 -7.75 -13.39 -2.57
N THR A 170 -8.36 -14.20 -1.71
CA THR A 170 -9.60 -13.86 -1.00
C THR A 170 -9.48 -12.54 -0.22
N ALA A 171 -8.32 -12.26 0.38
CA ALA A 171 -8.08 -11.01 1.08
C ALA A 171 -8.09 -9.80 0.13
N PHE A 172 -7.55 -9.95 -1.08
CA PHE A 172 -7.62 -8.90 -2.11
C PHE A 172 -9.05 -8.71 -2.62
N GLN A 173 -9.80 -9.79 -2.85
CA GLN A 173 -11.21 -9.70 -3.24
C GLN A 173 -12.04 -8.97 -2.17
N ASP A 174 -11.86 -9.33 -0.90
CA ASP A 174 -12.52 -8.68 0.24
C ASP A 174 -12.16 -7.19 0.34
N CYS A 175 -10.88 -6.84 0.12
CA CYS A 175 -10.44 -5.45 0.07
C CYS A 175 -11.22 -4.64 -0.98
N PHE A 176 -11.42 -5.18 -2.19
CA PHE A 176 -12.14 -4.48 -3.24
C PHE A 176 -13.64 -4.35 -2.93
N GLN A 177 -14.24 -5.30 -2.22
CA GLN A 177 -15.62 -5.15 -1.73
C GLN A 177 -15.72 -4.10 -0.63
N GLN A 178 -14.76 -4.09 0.31
CA GLN A 178 -14.68 -3.05 1.34
C GLN A 178 -14.49 -1.67 0.72
N TRP A 179 -13.70 -1.55 -0.34
CA TRP A 179 -13.48 -0.29 -1.03
C TRP A 179 -14.78 0.30 -1.59
N LYS A 180 -15.63 -0.53 -2.21
CA LYS A 180 -16.98 -0.11 -2.66
C LYS A 180 -17.85 0.37 -1.50
N ARG A 181 -17.84 -0.34 -0.37
CA ARG A 181 -18.60 0.06 0.83
C ARG A 181 -18.09 1.37 1.41
N ARG A 182 -16.76 1.58 1.40
CA ARG A 182 -16.10 2.81 1.86
C ARG A 182 -16.51 4.01 1.01
N TRP A 183 -16.55 3.88 -0.32
CA TRP A 183 -17.09 4.92 -1.19
C TRP A 183 -18.54 5.25 -0.86
N GLN A 184 -19.40 4.24 -0.66
CA GLN A 184 -20.79 4.48 -0.29
C GLN A 184 -20.91 5.20 1.06
N LYS A 185 -20.10 4.83 2.06
CA LYS A 185 -20.05 5.52 3.35
C LYS A 185 -19.61 6.97 3.20
N CYS A 186 -18.56 7.23 2.43
CA CYS A 186 -18.08 8.59 2.16
C CYS A 186 -19.17 9.47 1.51
N ILE A 187 -19.92 8.92 0.54
CA ILE A 187 -21.06 9.62 -0.07
C ILE A 187 -22.14 9.92 0.98
N ASN A 188 -22.48 8.94 1.81
CA ASN A 188 -23.52 9.10 2.84
C ASN A 188 -23.12 10.07 3.95
N GLN A 189 -21.82 10.29 4.17
CA GLN A 189 -21.26 11.20 5.16
C GLN A 189 -20.85 12.54 4.53
N GLU A 190 -21.29 12.84 3.30
CA GLU A 190 -21.01 14.08 2.59
C GLU A 190 -19.51 14.45 2.49
N GLY A 191 -18.64 13.43 2.48
CA GLY A 191 -17.18 13.60 2.39
C GLY A 191 -16.43 13.64 3.73
N GLU A 192 -17.12 13.53 4.87
CA GLU A 192 -16.47 13.43 6.18
C GLU A 192 -15.79 12.06 6.41
N TYR A 193 -14.75 12.04 7.25
CA TYR A 193 -14.08 10.80 7.65
C TYR A 193 -15.02 9.91 8.49
N PHE A 194 -15.01 8.60 8.22
CA PHE A 194 -15.94 7.64 8.83
C PHE A 194 -15.27 6.58 9.74
N GLU A 195 -14.11 6.87 10.35
CA GLU A 195 -13.52 5.98 11.35
C GLU A 195 -14.22 6.10 12.71
N GLY A 196 -14.95 5.06 13.13
CA GLY A 196 -15.57 5.04 14.46
C GLY A 196 -16.75 4.10 14.68
N ASP A 197 -17.33 3.51 13.63
CA ASP A 197 -18.43 2.54 13.81
C ASP A 197 -17.92 1.25 14.45
N LYS A 198 -17.99 1.20 15.78
CA LYS A 198 -18.17 -0.06 16.51
C LYS A 198 -19.48 -0.67 15.99
N SER A 199 -19.37 -1.55 15.00
CA SER A 199 -20.47 -2.47 14.71
C SER A 199 -20.67 -3.31 15.97
N GLN A 200 -21.91 -3.27 16.44
CA GLN A 200 -22.46 -4.07 17.54
C GLN A 200 -22.24 -5.57 17.31
#